data_AF-A0A0P9VY43-F1
#
_entry.id   AF-A0A0P9VY43-F1
#
_cell.length_a   1.000
_cell.length_b   1.000
_cell.length_c   1.000
_cell.angle_alpha   90.00
_cell.angle_beta   90.00
_cell.angle_gamma   90.00
#
_symmetry.space_group_name_H-M   'P 1'
#
loop_
_entity.id
_entity.type
_entity.pdbx_description
1 polymer ?
#
loop_
_entity_poly.entity_id
_entity_poly.type
_entity_poly.pdbx_seq_one_letter_code
_entity_poly.pdbx_strand_id
1 'polypeptide(L)'
;MTWGGYLPTTGDGIVRYLAEYADKHAISTLKQRLAALAQWHITQGFPDPTKTPNVRQMIKGIRVVHPAQVKQAAPLLLTHLEQAVKWLEAEATAARWQWC
;
A
#
# COMPACT_ATOMS: atom_id res chain seq x y z
N MET A 1 15.92 5.20 -12.04
CA MET A 1 15.08 5.24 -13.26
C MET A 1 13.65 5.48 -12.83
N THR A 2 13.09 6.64 -13.20
CA THR A 2 11.71 7.03 -12.88
C THR A 2 10.77 6.43 -13.93
N TRP A 3 9.83 5.60 -13.51
CA TRP A 3 8.77 5.12 -14.40
C TRP A 3 7.81 6.26 -14.71
N GLY A 4 8.03 6.91 -15.86
CA GLY A 4 7.10 7.83 -16.51
C GLY A 4 6.69 7.24 -17.86
N GLY A 5 5.70 6.35 -17.84
CA GLY A 5 5.16 5.75 -19.06
C GLY A 5 4.13 6.66 -19.74
N TYR A 6 3.85 6.40 -21.01
CA TYR A 6 2.72 7.01 -21.71
C TYR A 6 1.39 6.41 -21.25
N LEU A 7 0.39 7.27 -21.15
CA LEU A 7 -1.01 6.91 -21.02
C LEU A 7 -1.68 7.10 -22.40
N PRO A 8 -2.59 6.21 -22.83
CA PRO A 8 -3.05 4.99 -22.17
C PRO A 8 -1.99 3.87 -22.18
N THR A 9 -1.89 3.14 -21.06
CA THR A 9 -0.88 2.09 -20.88
C THR A 9 -1.41 0.74 -21.36
N THR A 10 -0.52 -0.15 -21.82
CA THR A 10 -0.90 -1.48 -22.30
C THR A 10 -0.73 -2.55 -21.22
N GLY A 11 -1.41 -3.69 -21.39
CA GLY A 11 -1.23 -4.85 -20.51
C GLY A 11 0.24 -5.29 -20.42
N ASP A 12 0.97 -5.29 -21.54
CA ASP A 12 2.40 -5.65 -21.57
C ASP A 12 3.28 -4.63 -20.84
N GLY A 13 2.94 -3.34 -20.93
CA GLY A 13 3.59 -2.28 -20.14
C GLY A 13 3.46 -2.53 -18.64
N ILE A 14 2.28 -2.94 -18.20
CA ILE A 14 2.02 -3.31 -16.80
C ILE A 14 2.79 -4.57 -16.41
N VAL A 15 2.86 -5.59 -17.27
CA VAL A 15 3.62 -6.81 -16.98
C VAL A 15 5.11 -6.50 -16.79
N ARG A 16 5.70 -5.66 -17.66
CA ARG A 16 7.09 -5.22 -17.52
C ARG A 16 7.32 -4.43 -16.23
N TYR A 17 6.39 -3.55 -15.89
CA TYR A 17 6.41 -2.80 -14.63
C TYR A 17 6.39 -3.74 -13.42
N LEU A 18 5.48 -4.72 -13.42
CA LEU A 18 5.37 -5.69 -12.35
C LEU A 18 6.63 -6.55 -12.22
N ALA A 19 7.26 -6.94 -13.32
CA ALA A 19 8.51 -7.68 -13.31
C ALA A 19 9.65 -6.89 -12.64
N GLU A 20 9.78 -5.59 -12.94
CA GLU A 20 10.85 -4.76 -12.41
C GLU A 20 10.71 -4.46 -10.91
N TYR A 21 9.48 -4.49 -10.38
CA TYR A 21 9.18 -4.15 -8.99
C TYR A 21 8.71 -5.31 -8.13
N ALA A 22 8.70 -6.54 -8.67
CA ALA A 22 8.22 -7.75 -7.99
C ALA A 22 8.95 -8.05 -6.67
N ASP A 23 10.25 -7.78 -6.63
CA ASP A 23 11.18 -8.00 -5.52
C ASP A 23 11.37 -6.75 -4.65
N LYS A 24 11.07 -5.56 -5.20
CA LYS A 24 11.28 -4.27 -4.53
C LYS A 24 10.09 -3.78 -3.71
N HIS A 25 8.87 -4.20 -4.03
CA HIS A 25 7.65 -3.72 -3.38
C HIS A 25 6.77 -4.86 -2.92
N ALA A 26 6.07 -4.65 -1.80
CA ALA A 26 5.04 -5.57 -1.36
C ALA A 26 3.91 -5.67 -2.41
N ILE A 27 3.31 -6.85 -2.51
CA ILE A 27 2.19 -7.12 -3.42
C ILE A 27 1.00 -6.18 -3.17
N SER A 28 0.76 -5.79 -1.92
CA SER A 28 -0.26 -4.80 -1.57
C SER A 28 0.00 -3.46 -2.25
N THR A 29 1.25 -2.98 -2.24
CA THR A 29 1.66 -1.74 -2.91
C THR A 29 1.50 -1.84 -4.42
N LEU A 30 1.89 -2.97 -5.03
CA LEU A 30 1.69 -3.18 -6.48
C LEU A 30 0.20 -3.16 -6.85
N LYS A 31 -0.65 -3.83 -6.06
CA LYS A 31 -2.12 -3.82 -6.26
C LYS A 31 -2.72 -2.41 -6.13
N GLN A 32 -2.27 -1.63 -5.15
CA GLN A 32 -2.72 -0.25 -4.97
C GLN A 32 -2.38 0.61 -6.20
N ARG A 33 -1.16 0.46 -6.74
CA ARG A 33 -0.75 1.18 -7.96
C ARG A 33 -1.57 0.74 -9.18
N LEU A 34 -1.84 -0.56 -9.34
CA LEU A 34 -2.72 -1.05 -10.40
C LEU A 34 -4.15 -0.48 -10.28
N ALA A 35 -4.69 -0.39 -9.07
CA ALA A 35 -6.02 0.20 -8.85
C ALA A 35 -6.06 1.68 -9.26
N ALA A 36 -5.02 2.45 -8.95
CA ALA A 36 -4.92 3.84 -9.40
C ALA A 36 -4.86 3.96 -10.93
N LEU A 37 -4.10 3.07 -11.60
CA LEU A 37 -4.05 3.02 -13.06
C LEU A 37 -5.39 2.62 -13.68
N ALA A 38 -6.06 1.61 -13.14
CA ALA A 38 -7.40 1.20 -13.57
C ALA A 38 -8.39 2.35 -13.44
N GLN A 39 -8.38 3.04 -12.28
CA GLN A 39 -9.25 4.17 -12.01
C GLN A 39 -9.03 5.30 -13.02
N TRP A 40 -7.77 5.63 -13.34
CA TRP A 40 -7.47 6.62 -14.36
C TRP A 40 -8.05 6.22 -15.73
N HIS A 41 -7.86 4.96 -16.17
CA HIS A 41 -8.40 4.50 -17.46
C HIS A 41 -9.92 4.59 -17.51
N ILE A 42 -10.60 4.17 -16.43
CA ILE A 42 -12.06 4.26 -16.31
C ILE A 42 -12.52 5.73 -16.39
N THR A 43 -11.90 6.62 -15.62
CA THR A 43 -12.27 8.06 -15.62
C THR A 43 -12.04 8.71 -16.99
N GLN A 44 -11.07 8.23 -17.77
CA GLN A 44 -10.78 8.72 -19.12
C GLN A 44 -11.55 7.98 -20.24
N GLY A 45 -12.39 7.00 -19.89
CA GLY A 45 -13.17 6.22 -20.86
C GLY A 45 -12.35 5.18 -21.65
N PHE A 46 -11.12 4.87 -21.24
CA PHE A 46 -10.29 3.84 -21.85
C PHE A 46 -10.56 2.44 -21.26
N PRO A 47 -10.38 1.36 -22.04
CA PRO A 47 -10.46 0.01 -21.51
C PRO A 47 -9.36 -0.21 -20.47
N ASP A 48 -9.71 -0.91 -19.38
CA ASP A 48 -8.80 -1.16 -18.26
C ASP A 48 -7.73 -2.21 -18.63
N PRO A 49 -6.45 -1.82 -18.76
CA PRO A 49 -5.36 -2.73 -19.13
C PRO A 49 -4.97 -3.69 -18.00
N THR A 50 -5.39 -3.43 -16.75
CA THR A 50 -5.06 -4.27 -15.58
C THR A 50 -5.84 -5.59 -15.57
N LYS A 51 -6.95 -5.67 -16.33
CA LYS A 51 -7.82 -6.87 -16.40
C LYS A 51 -7.31 -7.94 -17.36
N THR A 52 -6.25 -7.66 -18.10
CA THR A 52 -5.65 -8.64 -19.03
C THR A 52 -5.19 -9.92 -18.30
N PRO A 53 -5.32 -11.11 -18.93
CA PRO A 53 -4.92 -12.37 -18.29
C PRO A 53 -3.46 -12.39 -17.85
N ASN A 54 -2.56 -11.79 -18.64
CA ASN A 54 -1.13 -11.73 -18.36
C ASN A 54 -0.81 -10.97 -17.07
N VAL A 55 -1.48 -9.83 -16.82
CA VAL A 55 -1.32 -9.04 -15.59
C VAL A 55 -1.79 -9.84 -14.38
N ARG A 56 -2.94 -10.53 -14.49
CA ARG A 56 -3.47 -11.40 -13.43
C ARG A 56 -2.53 -12.56 -13.12
N GLN A 57 -1.98 -13.21 -14.16
CA GLN A 57 -1.01 -14.28 -14.02
C GLN A 57 0.28 -13.79 -13.36
N MET A 58 0.78 -12.61 -13.75
CA MET A 58 1.97 -12.01 -13.15
C MET A 58 1.77 -11.74 -11.66
N ILE A 59 0.66 -11.11 -11.25
CA ILE A 59 0.36 -10.89 -9.82
C ILE A 59 0.25 -12.22 -9.04
N LYS A 60 -0.31 -13.26 -9.66
CA LYS A 60 -0.35 -14.61 -9.06
C LYS A 60 1.06 -15.17 -8.89
N GLY A 61 1.93 -15.02 -9.89
CA GLY A 61 3.34 -15.44 -9.85
C GLY A 61 4.13 -14.70 -8.78
N ILE A 62 4.04 -13.38 -8.70
CA ILE A 62 4.71 -12.57 -7.67
C ILE A 62 4.29 -13.03 -6.27
N ARG A 63 3.02 -13.39 -6.06
CA ARG A 63 2.55 -13.94 -4.77
C ARG A 63 3.18 -15.25 -4.38
N VAL A 64 3.48 -16.11 -5.34
CA VAL A 64 4.12 -17.41 -5.08
C VAL A 64 5.60 -17.22 -4.77
N VAL A 65 6.29 -16.35 -5.53
CA VAL A 65 7.74 -16.15 -5.42
C VAL A 65 8.11 -15.23 -4.25
N HIS A 66 7.29 -14.23 -3.96
CA HIS A 66 7.52 -13.23 -2.92
C HIS A 66 6.37 -13.24 -1.90
N PRO A 67 6.27 -14.26 -1.03
CA PRO A 67 5.31 -14.23 0.06
C PRO A 67 5.62 -13.04 0.96
N ALA A 68 4.80 -12.00 0.88
CA ALA A 68 4.94 -10.83 1.72
C ALA A 68 4.69 -11.24 3.17
N GLN A 69 5.73 -11.21 4.01
CA GLN A 69 5.53 -11.19 5.44
C GLN A 69 4.87 -9.86 5.80
N VAL A 70 3.59 -9.90 6.16
CA VAL A 70 2.92 -8.76 6.75
C VAL A 70 3.69 -8.42 8.02
N LYS A 71 4.41 -7.30 8.04
CA LYS A 71 5.00 -6.76 9.26
C LYS A 71 3.84 -6.41 10.18
N GLN A 72 3.49 -7.34 11.07
CA GLN A 72 2.59 -7.06 12.15
C GLN A 72 3.33 -6.14 13.12
N ALA A 73 2.68 -5.05 13.54
CA ALA A 73 3.17 -4.32 14.69
C ALA A 73 3.21 -5.27 15.88
N ALA A 74 4.21 -5.13 16.75
CA ALA A 74 4.19 -5.84 18.01
C ALA A 74 2.87 -5.56 18.72
N PRO A 75 2.19 -6.57 19.29
CA PRO A 75 0.93 -6.37 19.97
C PRO A 75 1.11 -5.32 21.07
N LEU A 76 0.25 -4.30 21.08
CA LEU A 76 0.25 -3.32 22.16
C LEU A 76 -0.25 -4.03 23.42
N LEU A 77 0.65 -4.26 24.37
CA LEU A 77 0.29 -4.85 25.66
C LEU A 77 -0.63 -3.88 26.40
N LEU A 78 -1.63 -4.43 27.12
CA LEU A 78 -2.57 -3.64 27.92
C LEU A 78 -1.83 -2.71 28.89
N THR A 79 -0.72 -3.16 29.46
CA THR A 79 0.14 -2.39 30.36
C THR A 79 0.72 -1.13 29.69
N HIS A 80 1.12 -1.21 28.41
CA HIS A 80 1.63 -0.04 27.69
C HIS A 80 0.50 0.97 27.40
N LEU A 81 -0.71 0.48 27.12
CA LEU A 81 -1.88 1.34 26.94
C LEU A 81 -2.24 2.05 28.25
N GLU A 82 -2.28 1.34 29.37
CA GLU A 82 -2.54 1.91 30.69
C GLU A 82 -1.52 2.98 31.08
N GLN A 83 -0.23 2.75 30.79
CA GLN A 83 0.83 3.73 31.03
C GLN A 83 0.65 4.98 30.17
N ALA A 84 0.33 4.82 28.89
CA ALA A 84 0.08 5.94 27.99
C ALA A 84 -1.13 6.77 28.44
N VAL A 85 -2.22 6.12 28.85
CA VAL A 85 -3.42 6.81 29.38
C VAL A 85 -3.10 7.59 30.65
N LYS A 86 -2.45 6.96 31.63
CA LYS A 86 -2.07 7.62 32.89
C LYS A 86 -1.20 8.85 32.66
N TRP A 87 -0.25 8.76 31.72
CA TRP A 87 0.60 9.89 31.38
C TRP A 87 -0.19 11.03 30.73
N LEU A 88 -1.07 10.72 29.77
CA LEU A 88 -1.92 11.72 29.11
C LEU A 88 -2.87 12.41 30.09
N GLU A 89 -3.43 11.68 31.06
CA GLU A 89 -4.30 12.26 32.10
C GLU A 89 -3.52 13.19 33.04
N ALA A 90 -2.30 12.81 33.42
CA ALA A 90 -1.43 13.64 34.25
C ALA A 90 -1.06 14.96 33.54
N GLU A 91 -0.71 14.88 32.25
CA GLU A 91 -0.37 16.04 31.44
C GLU A 91 -1.58 16.97 31.23
N ALA A 92 -2.76 16.40 30.93
CA ALA A 92 -4.00 17.16 30.79
C ALA A 92 -4.38 17.87 32.10
N THR A 93 -4.17 17.20 33.24
CA THR A 93 -4.41 17.76 34.56
C THR A 93 -3.42 18.90 34.86
N ALA A 94 -2.12 18.68 34.63
CA ALA A 94 -1.09 19.69 34.81
C ALA A 94 -1.35 20.94 33.94
N ALA A 95 -1.67 20.75 32.66
CA ALA A 95 -2.05 21.84 31.76
C ALA A 95 -3.29 22.57 32.27
N ARG A 96 -4.27 21.89 32.85
CA ARG A 96 -5.48 22.53 33.40
C ARG A 96 -5.19 23.38 34.63
N TRP A 97 -4.24 22.98 35.47
CA TRP A 97 -3.80 23.76 36.63
C TRP A 97 -2.89 24.93 36.24
N GLN A 98 -2.15 24.82 35.13
CA GLN A 98 -1.23 25.85 34.66
C GLN A 98 -1.93 27.10 34.09
N TRP A 99 -3.25 27.01 33.86
CA TRP A 99 -4.11 28.09 33.38
C TRP A 99 -5.05 28.65 34.46
N CYS A 100 -4.89 28.24 35.73
CA CYS A 100 -5.50 28.87 36.91
C CYS A 100 -4.47 29.74 37.63
#